data_AF-A0A432U668-F1
#
_entry.id   AF-A0A432U668-F1
#
_cell.length_a   1.000
_cell.length_b   1.000
_cell.length_c   1.000
_cell.angle_alpha   90.00
_cell.angle_beta   90.00
_cell.angle_gamma   90.00
#
_symmetry.space_group_name_H-M   'P 1'
#
loop_
_entity.id
_entity.type
_entity.pdbx_description
1 polymer ?
#
loop_
_entity_poly.entity_id
_entity_poly.type
_entity_poly.pdbx_seq_one_letter_code
_entity_poly.pdbx_strand_id
1 'polypeptide(L)'
;FDQIIWAVGRNPMTQHLGLENAGVKCDQRGFIPTDKFQVTNVDNIFALGDATGRAPLTPVAIAAGRRLSDRLYNGMTDRHLDYNNIATVVFSHPPIGTIGLTEDEANEKFDKIKIYKSEFTPMADALLNHKTTTALKLVCEGDDEKIIGCHIMGHGADEMLQGFAVAIKMGATKKQFDDTVAIHPSSSEELVTMR
;
A
#
# COMPACT_ATOMS: atom_id res chain seq x y z
N PHE A 1 -11.17 -17.15 -28.58
CA PHE A 1 -11.51 -15.97 -27.75
C PHE A 1 -12.06 -14.90 -28.68
N ASP A 2 -13.18 -14.26 -28.32
CA ASP A 2 -13.80 -13.21 -29.15
C ASP A 2 -13.16 -11.84 -28.91
N GLN A 3 -12.45 -11.68 -27.78
CA GLN A 3 -11.73 -10.45 -27.41
C GLN A 3 -10.42 -10.77 -26.71
N ILE A 4 -9.46 -9.85 -26.82
CA ILE A 4 -8.15 -9.90 -26.15
C ILE A 4 -7.96 -8.58 -25.39
N ILE A 5 -7.59 -8.66 -24.11
CA ILE A 5 -7.35 -7.50 -23.23
C ILE A 5 -5.88 -7.48 -22.81
N TRP A 6 -5.20 -6.36 -23.06
CA TRP A 6 -3.81 -6.16 -22.65
C TRP A 6 -3.74 -5.45 -21.29
N ALA A 7 -3.44 -6.20 -20.23
CA ALA A 7 -3.24 -5.68 -18.88
C ALA A 7 -1.77 -5.86 -18.43
N VAL A 8 -0.82 -5.47 -19.28
CA VAL A 8 0.63 -5.76 -19.13
C VAL A 8 1.44 -4.62 -18.51
N GLY A 9 0.78 -3.64 -17.90
CA GLY A 9 1.40 -2.49 -17.26
C GLY A 9 1.13 -1.16 -17.99
N ARG A 10 1.81 -0.10 -17.54
CA ARG A 10 1.65 1.29 -18.00
C ARG A 10 3.02 1.92 -18.26
N ASN A 11 3.11 2.73 -19.31
CA ASN A 11 4.29 3.55 -19.60
C ASN A 11 4.04 5.00 -19.18
N PRO A 12 5.07 5.73 -18.71
CA PRO A 12 4.96 7.15 -18.40
C PRO A 12 4.84 7.99 -19.68
N MET A 13 4.04 9.06 -19.63
CA MET A 13 3.82 9.99 -20.76
C MET A 13 4.89 11.10 -20.81
N THR A 14 6.17 10.72 -20.92
CA THR A 14 7.32 11.64 -20.81
C THR A 14 8.00 11.95 -22.14
N GLN A 15 7.77 11.13 -23.17
CA GLN A 15 8.48 11.18 -24.46
C GLN A 15 8.29 12.47 -25.26
N HIS A 16 7.17 13.19 -25.05
CA HIS A 16 6.82 14.39 -25.82
C HIS A 16 6.79 15.66 -24.98
N LEU A 17 7.42 15.64 -23.79
CA LEU A 17 7.49 16.80 -22.90
C LEU A 17 8.67 17.74 -23.19
N GLY A 18 9.61 17.34 -24.05
CA GLY A 18 10.81 18.12 -24.35
C GLY A 18 11.76 18.25 -23.15
N LEU A 19 11.84 17.20 -22.32
CA LEU A 19 12.63 17.18 -21.08
C LEU A 19 14.13 17.46 -21.32
N GLU A 20 14.64 17.06 -22.47
CA GLU A 20 16.00 17.31 -22.94
C GLU A 20 16.31 18.81 -23.06
N ASN A 21 15.33 19.63 -23.44
CA ASN A 21 15.50 21.09 -23.54
C ASN A 21 15.64 21.74 -22.15
N ALA A 22 15.12 21.08 -21.11
CA ALA A 22 15.22 21.51 -19.72
C ALA A 22 16.34 20.76 -18.94
N GLY A 23 17.08 19.85 -19.58
CA GLY A 23 18.12 19.05 -18.94
C GLY A 23 17.61 17.99 -17.95
N VAL A 24 16.32 17.65 -17.96
CA VAL A 24 15.71 16.64 -17.08
C VAL A 24 15.99 15.24 -17.63
N LYS A 25 16.50 14.35 -16.78
CA LYS A 25 16.82 12.97 -17.13
C LYS A 25 15.64 12.03 -16.88
N CYS A 26 15.48 11.05 -17.75
CA CYS A 26 14.62 9.89 -17.53
C CYS A 26 15.47 8.61 -17.33
N ASP A 27 14.89 7.61 -16.69
CA ASP A 27 15.45 6.26 -16.66
C ASP A 27 15.22 5.52 -18.00
N GLN A 28 15.74 4.29 -18.11
CA GLN A 28 15.62 3.48 -19.33
C GLN A 28 14.17 3.13 -19.70
N ARG A 29 13.23 3.25 -18.76
CA ARG A 29 11.80 2.97 -18.94
C ARG A 29 10.98 4.26 -19.17
N GLY A 30 11.63 5.42 -19.18
CA GLY A 30 11.02 6.73 -19.39
C GLY A 30 10.49 7.39 -18.12
N PHE A 31 10.68 6.82 -16.93
CA PHE A 31 10.28 7.49 -15.68
C PHE A 31 11.26 8.61 -15.34
N ILE A 32 10.79 9.63 -14.63
CA ILE A 32 11.60 10.76 -14.15
C ILE A 32 12.06 10.44 -12.71
N PRO A 33 13.34 10.11 -12.48
CA PRO A 33 13.85 9.85 -11.14
C PRO A 33 13.75 11.12 -10.29
N THR A 34 13.40 10.93 -9.01
CA THR A 34 13.30 12.02 -8.05
C THR A 34 13.86 11.63 -6.70
N ASP A 35 14.32 12.62 -5.95
CA ASP A 35 14.63 12.45 -4.54
C ASP A 35 13.36 12.29 -3.68
N LYS A 36 13.52 12.16 -2.36
CA LYS A 36 12.36 12.04 -1.44
C LYS A 36 11.43 13.27 -1.47
N PHE A 37 11.92 14.42 -1.91
CA PHE A 37 11.24 15.71 -1.98
C PHE A 37 10.68 16.04 -3.38
N GLN A 38 10.65 15.07 -4.30
CA GLN A 38 10.09 15.20 -5.65
C GLN A 38 10.96 16.06 -6.59
N VAL A 39 12.17 16.42 -6.16
CA VAL A 39 13.13 17.16 -6.98
C VAL A 39 13.75 16.21 -8.01
N THR A 40 13.83 16.66 -9.26
CA THR A 40 14.52 15.95 -10.33
C THR A 40 16.04 16.17 -10.23
N ASN A 41 16.80 15.86 -11.29
CA ASN A 41 18.21 16.25 -11.37
C ASN A 41 18.43 17.75 -11.64
N VAL A 42 17.36 18.54 -11.75
CA VAL A 42 17.38 20.00 -11.92
C VAL A 42 16.61 20.61 -10.75
N ASP A 43 17.27 21.42 -9.93
CA ASP A 43 16.81 21.82 -8.59
C ASP A 43 15.43 22.48 -8.54
N ASN A 44 15.02 23.18 -9.60
CA ASN A 44 13.75 23.87 -9.69
C ASN A 44 12.70 23.14 -10.54
N ILE A 45 12.96 21.88 -10.93
CA ILE A 45 12.01 21.03 -11.65
C ILE A 45 11.66 19.82 -10.81
N PHE A 46 10.36 19.57 -10.69
CA PHE A 46 9.80 18.53 -9.84
C PHE A 46 8.98 17.53 -10.65
N ALA A 47 8.91 16.28 -10.17
CA ALA A 47 8.02 15.26 -10.74
C ALA A 47 7.32 14.46 -9.63
N LEU A 48 6.07 14.10 -9.85
CA LEU A 48 5.24 13.32 -8.92
C LEU A 48 4.21 12.47 -9.66
N GLY A 49 3.58 11.54 -8.96
CA GLY A 49 2.63 10.59 -9.53
C GLY A 49 3.31 9.53 -10.41
N ASP A 50 2.53 8.92 -11.30
CA ASP A 50 2.94 7.78 -12.15
C ASP A 50 4.24 8.04 -12.93
N ALA A 51 4.54 9.29 -13.30
CA ALA A 51 5.75 9.65 -14.03
C ALA A 51 7.06 9.35 -13.26
N THR A 52 7.00 9.14 -11.94
CA THR A 52 8.17 8.90 -11.09
C THR A 52 8.55 7.43 -10.92
N GLY A 53 7.71 6.50 -11.40
CA GLY A 53 7.94 5.05 -11.24
C GLY A 53 7.76 4.53 -9.80
N ARG A 54 7.27 5.36 -8.88
CA ARG A 54 6.84 4.93 -7.52
C ARG A 54 5.44 4.32 -7.59
N ALA A 55 4.81 4.10 -6.44
CA ALA A 55 3.46 3.51 -6.35
C ALA A 55 2.45 4.27 -7.23
N PRO A 56 1.89 3.64 -8.30
CA PRO A 56 1.03 4.29 -9.28
C PRO A 56 -0.41 4.35 -8.78
N LEU A 57 -0.63 5.12 -7.70
CA LEU A 57 -1.91 5.24 -7.02
C LEU A 57 -2.32 6.71 -6.89
N THR A 58 -3.60 7.00 -7.12
CA THR A 58 -4.13 8.36 -7.03
C THR A 58 -3.86 9.03 -5.67
N PRO A 59 -4.08 8.39 -4.50
CA PRO A 59 -3.79 9.02 -3.21
C PRO A 59 -2.30 9.34 -3.01
N VAL A 60 -1.40 8.55 -3.61
CA VAL A 60 0.05 8.78 -3.57
C VAL A 60 0.40 10.04 -4.35
N ALA A 61 -0.14 10.21 -5.55
CA ALA A 61 0.04 11.42 -6.35
C ALA A 61 -0.51 12.67 -5.63
N ILE A 62 -1.71 12.57 -5.04
CA ILE A 62 -2.35 13.67 -4.28
C ILE A 62 -1.47 14.04 -3.07
N ALA A 63 -1.02 13.07 -2.29
CA ALA A 63 -0.23 13.32 -1.09
C ALA A 63 1.14 13.91 -1.42
N ALA A 64 1.81 13.41 -2.46
CA ALA A 64 3.08 13.98 -2.94
C ALA A 64 2.90 15.43 -3.41
N GLY A 65 1.84 15.72 -4.19
CA GLY A 65 1.53 17.07 -4.66
C GLY A 65 1.24 18.07 -3.53
N ARG A 66 0.39 17.69 -2.57
CA ARG A 66 0.10 18.53 -1.40
C ARG A 66 1.36 18.85 -0.60
N ARG A 67 2.17 17.82 -0.29
CA ARG A 67 3.41 17.99 0.50
C ARG A 67 4.49 18.77 -0.24
N LEU A 68 4.58 18.64 -1.57
CA LEU A 68 5.43 19.49 -2.40
C LEU A 68 4.97 20.96 -2.32
N SER A 69 3.67 21.22 -2.49
CA SER A 69 3.11 22.57 -2.38
C SER A 69 3.38 23.19 -1.00
N ASP A 70 3.25 22.42 0.07
CA ASP A 70 3.57 22.87 1.43
C ASP A 70 5.04 23.30 1.57
N ARG A 71 5.95 22.57 0.91
CA ARG A 71 7.39 22.89 0.93
C ARG A 71 7.71 24.14 0.13
N LEU A 72 7.13 24.29 -1.05
CA LEU A 72 7.40 25.40 -1.96
C LEU A 72 6.74 26.71 -1.52
N TYR A 73 5.54 26.63 -0.92
CA TYR A 73 4.69 27.81 -0.73
C TYR A 73 4.21 28.02 0.71
N ASN A 74 4.48 27.10 1.64
CA ASN A 74 3.99 27.18 3.03
C ASN A 74 5.11 27.03 4.08
N GLY A 75 6.38 27.14 3.68
CA GLY A 75 7.54 27.12 4.59
C GLY A 75 7.81 25.77 5.27
N MET A 76 7.14 24.69 4.86
CA MET A 76 7.31 23.36 5.47
C MET A 76 8.46 22.59 4.81
N THR A 77 9.70 23.06 5.03
CA THR A 77 10.91 22.64 4.31
C THR A 77 11.15 21.12 4.31
N ASP A 78 10.82 20.42 5.39
CA ASP A 78 11.07 18.98 5.54
C ASP A 78 9.90 18.08 5.12
N ARG A 79 8.77 18.65 4.68
CA ARG A 79 7.52 17.89 4.50
C ARG A 79 7.51 17.02 3.25
N HIS A 80 7.77 15.73 3.37
CA HIS A 80 7.79 14.78 2.25
C HIS A 80 6.80 13.63 2.43
N LEU A 81 6.41 12.97 1.33
CA LEU A 81 5.64 11.73 1.41
C LEU A 81 6.56 10.58 1.83
N ASP A 82 6.19 9.87 2.89
CA ASP A 82 6.78 8.58 3.24
C ASP A 82 6.12 7.49 2.37
N TYR A 83 6.92 6.87 1.52
CA TYR A 83 6.49 5.83 0.58
C TYR A 83 6.46 4.43 1.20
N ASN A 84 6.85 4.29 2.47
CA ASN A 84 6.68 3.04 3.18
C ASN A 84 5.22 2.85 3.60
N ASN A 85 4.78 1.58 3.63
CA ASN A 85 3.46 1.17 4.12
C ASN A 85 2.30 1.97 3.48
N ILE A 86 2.28 2.04 2.15
CA ILE A 86 1.13 2.57 1.41
C ILE A 86 0.09 1.45 1.31
N ALA A 87 -1.08 1.66 1.89
CA ALA A 87 -2.20 0.73 1.76
C ALA A 87 -2.80 0.79 0.34
N THR A 88 -3.24 -0.36 -0.17
CA THR A 88 -3.88 -0.46 -1.49
C THR A 88 -4.93 -1.56 -1.51
N VAL A 89 -5.82 -1.48 -2.51
CA VAL A 89 -6.91 -2.43 -2.74
C VAL A 89 -6.93 -2.86 -4.20
N VAL A 90 -7.08 -4.16 -4.43
CA VAL A 90 -7.44 -4.75 -5.72
C VAL A 90 -8.92 -5.11 -5.68
N PHE A 91 -9.72 -4.52 -6.57
CA PHE A 91 -11.17 -4.70 -6.64
C PHE A 91 -11.56 -5.96 -7.43
N SER A 92 -11.07 -7.12 -6.99
CA SER A 92 -11.57 -8.43 -7.40
C SER A 92 -12.91 -8.76 -6.72
N HIS A 93 -13.45 -9.95 -6.98
CA HIS A 93 -14.66 -10.46 -6.32
C HIS A 93 -14.31 -11.77 -5.60
N PRO A 94 -14.02 -11.76 -4.29
CA PRO A 94 -14.05 -10.62 -3.37
C PRO A 94 -12.81 -9.70 -3.49
N PRO A 95 -12.84 -8.46 -2.93
CA PRO A 95 -11.71 -7.55 -2.97
C PRO A 95 -10.55 -8.03 -2.09
N ILE A 96 -9.36 -7.49 -2.38
CA ILE A 96 -8.13 -7.76 -1.64
C ILE A 96 -7.53 -6.43 -1.18
N GLY A 97 -7.36 -6.26 0.13
CA GLY A 97 -6.66 -5.14 0.75
C GLY A 97 -5.28 -5.56 1.25
N THR A 98 -4.24 -4.74 1.02
CA THR A 98 -2.90 -4.99 1.56
C THR A 98 -2.17 -3.71 1.96
N ILE A 99 -1.33 -3.83 3.00
CA ILE A 99 -0.34 -2.84 3.40
C ILE A 99 0.92 -3.55 3.89
N GLY A 100 2.08 -2.95 3.59
CA GLY A 100 3.37 -3.40 4.10
C GLY A 100 3.93 -4.56 3.29
N LEU A 101 4.74 -5.38 3.94
CA LEU A 101 5.49 -6.45 3.29
C LEU A 101 4.67 -7.74 3.20
N THR A 102 4.85 -8.46 2.10
CA THR A 102 4.50 -9.87 2.00
C THR A 102 5.39 -10.72 2.90
N GLU A 103 4.99 -11.98 3.12
CA GLU A 103 5.81 -12.96 3.84
C GLU A 103 7.17 -13.18 3.17
N ASP A 104 7.21 -13.27 1.84
CA ASP A 104 8.45 -13.47 1.08
C ASP A 104 9.38 -12.25 1.19
N GLU A 105 8.86 -11.03 0.96
CA GLU A 105 9.65 -9.80 1.10
C GLU A 105 10.15 -9.58 2.54
N ALA A 106 9.40 -10.05 3.54
CA ALA A 106 9.82 -10.00 4.93
C ALA A 106 10.95 -10.99 5.22
N ASN A 107 10.85 -12.24 4.74
CA ASN A 107 11.89 -13.25 4.87
C ASN A 107 13.20 -12.86 4.15
N GLU A 108 13.14 -12.06 3.08
CA GLU A 108 14.35 -11.53 2.42
C GLU A 108 15.06 -10.45 3.25
N LYS A 109 14.34 -9.76 4.14
CA LYS A 109 14.84 -8.56 4.86
C LYS A 109 15.14 -8.80 6.33
N PHE A 110 14.53 -9.80 6.95
CA PHE A 110 14.56 -10.01 8.39
C PHE A 110 14.74 -11.48 8.72
N ASP A 111 15.52 -11.75 9.77
CA ASP A 111 15.79 -13.13 10.23
C ASP A 111 14.67 -13.69 11.11
N LYS A 112 13.89 -12.82 11.76
CA LYS A 112 12.86 -13.20 12.74
C LYS A 112 11.50 -12.67 12.33
N ILE A 113 10.76 -13.51 11.62
CA ILE A 113 9.39 -13.25 11.19
C ILE A 113 8.43 -14.24 11.84
N LYS A 114 7.25 -13.76 12.20
CA LYS A 114 6.12 -14.59 12.64
C LYS A 114 4.88 -14.24 11.84
N ILE A 115 4.18 -15.28 11.39
CA ILE A 115 3.03 -15.17 10.50
C ILE A 115 1.79 -15.67 11.20
N TYR A 116 0.72 -14.88 11.14
CA TYR A 116 -0.62 -15.27 11.60
C TYR A 116 -1.54 -15.35 10.39
N LYS A 117 -2.37 -16.39 10.32
CA LYS A 117 -3.32 -16.62 9.21
C LYS A 117 -4.67 -17.04 9.80
N SER A 118 -5.77 -16.52 9.24
CA SER A 118 -7.13 -17.00 9.53
C SER A 118 -7.88 -17.14 8.21
N GLU A 119 -8.63 -18.23 8.06
CA GLU A 119 -9.50 -18.51 6.92
C GLU A 119 -10.87 -18.94 7.40
N PHE A 120 -11.92 -18.29 6.90
CA PHE A 120 -13.29 -18.55 7.34
C PHE A 120 -14.30 -18.13 6.27
N THR A 121 -15.53 -18.66 6.36
CA THR A 121 -16.66 -18.11 5.60
C THR A 121 -17.27 -16.95 6.40
N PRO A 122 -17.36 -15.73 5.85
CA PRO A 122 -17.97 -14.62 6.56
C PRO A 122 -19.46 -14.88 6.79
N MET A 123 -20.01 -14.32 7.87
CA MET A 123 -21.43 -14.47 8.19
C MET A 123 -22.36 -13.99 7.06
N ALA A 124 -21.91 -13.01 6.26
CA ALA A 124 -22.60 -12.54 5.07
C ALA A 124 -22.95 -13.66 4.07
N ASP A 125 -22.12 -14.70 4.01
CA ASP A 125 -22.28 -15.83 3.10
C ASP A 125 -22.93 -17.05 3.78
N ALA A 126 -23.35 -16.94 5.05
CA ALA A 126 -23.75 -18.09 5.87
C ALA A 126 -24.88 -18.93 5.24
N LEU A 127 -25.85 -18.27 4.59
CA LEU A 127 -27.03 -18.86 3.96
C LEU A 127 -26.87 -19.09 2.45
N LEU A 128 -25.71 -18.76 1.87
CA LEU A 128 -25.46 -18.96 0.44
C LEU A 128 -25.06 -20.41 0.15
N ASN A 129 -25.47 -20.91 -1.01
CA ASN A 129 -25.06 -22.22 -1.52
C ASN A 129 -23.57 -22.24 -1.92
N HIS A 130 -23.09 -21.12 -2.46
CA HIS A 130 -21.69 -20.91 -2.80
C HIS A 130 -21.12 -19.90 -1.83
N LYS A 131 -20.19 -20.37 -0.99
CA LYS A 131 -19.56 -19.58 0.07
C LYS A 131 -18.21 -19.11 -0.41
N THR A 132 -17.93 -17.83 -0.21
CA THR A 132 -16.61 -17.25 -0.48
C THR A 132 -15.77 -17.33 0.78
N THR A 133 -14.53 -17.81 0.67
CA THR A 133 -13.59 -17.80 1.79
C THR A 133 -13.02 -16.39 1.95
N THR A 134 -13.08 -15.86 3.17
CA THR A 134 -12.26 -14.75 3.62
C THR A 134 -10.94 -15.31 4.14
N ALA A 135 -9.83 -14.74 3.70
CA ALA A 135 -8.48 -15.10 4.14
C ALA A 135 -7.74 -13.85 4.63
N LEU A 136 -7.12 -13.96 5.79
CA LEU A 136 -6.43 -12.87 6.46
C LEU A 136 -5.01 -13.31 6.82
N LYS A 137 -4.03 -12.40 6.71
CA LYS A 137 -2.64 -12.64 7.11
C LYS A 137 -2.03 -11.42 7.79
N LEU A 138 -1.41 -11.61 8.94
CA LEU A 138 -0.48 -10.65 9.54
C LEU A 138 0.96 -11.17 9.40
N VAL A 139 1.86 -10.25 9.08
CA VAL A 139 3.31 -10.47 9.02
C VAL A 139 3.93 -9.64 10.13
N CYS A 140 4.55 -10.30 11.11
CA CYS A 140 5.15 -9.68 12.28
C CYS A 140 6.66 -9.89 12.29
N GLU A 141 7.41 -8.93 12.82
CA GLU A 141 8.87 -8.92 12.87
C GLU A 141 9.40 -8.73 14.30
N GLY A 142 10.50 -9.42 14.60
CA GLY A 142 11.24 -9.27 15.86
C GLY A 142 10.62 -9.95 17.07
N ASP A 143 11.19 -9.68 18.25
CA ASP A 143 10.73 -10.22 19.53
C ASP A 143 9.40 -9.60 19.98
N ASP A 144 9.21 -8.30 19.69
CA ASP A 144 8.00 -7.54 20.03
C ASP A 144 6.86 -7.73 19.02
N GLU A 145 7.06 -8.56 17.99
CA GLU A 145 6.09 -8.88 16.94
C GLU A 145 5.45 -7.61 16.33
N LYS A 146 6.31 -6.67 15.89
CA LYS A 146 5.87 -5.48 15.18
C LYS A 146 5.19 -5.90 13.89
N ILE A 147 3.98 -5.41 13.63
CA ILE A 147 3.24 -5.73 12.41
C ILE A 147 3.85 -4.94 11.26
N ILE A 148 4.44 -5.66 10.31
CA ILE A 148 5.08 -5.11 9.11
C ILE A 148 4.31 -5.43 7.83
N GLY A 149 3.26 -6.25 7.91
CA GLY A 149 2.35 -6.54 6.80
C GLY A 149 0.97 -6.97 7.28
N CYS A 150 -0.07 -6.51 6.59
CA CYS A 150 -1.45 -6.94 6.81
C CYS A 150 -2.15 -7.14 5.46
N HIS A 151 -2.69 -8.33 5.25
CA HIS A 151 -3.25 -8.78 3.98
C HIS A 151 -4.63 -9.39 4.21
N ILE A 152 -5.62 -8.95 3.45
CA ILE A 152 -7.03 -9.27 3.65
C ILE A 152 -7.61 -9.58 2.27
N MET A 153 -8.19 -10.76 2.08
CA MET A 153 -9.02 -11.10 0.94
C MET A 153 -10.40 -11.48 1.46
N GLY A 154 -11.45 -10.80 1.02
CA GLY A 154 -12.80 -11.08 1.50
C GLY A 154 -13.74 -9.89 1.42
N HIS A 155 -14.99 -10.11 1.82
CA HIS A 155 -15.99 -9.05 1.83
C HIS A 155 -15.57 -7.90 2.75
N GLY A 156 -15.67 -6.65 2.28
CA GLY A 156 -15.32 -5.45 3.04
C GLY A 156 -13.82 -5.18 3.20
N ALA A 157 -12.94 -5.98 2.57
CA ALA A 157 -11.49 -5.76 2.60
C ALA A 157 -11.08 -4.38 2.05
N ASP A 158 -11.89 -3.83 1.15
CA ASP A 158 -11.77 -2.53 0.51
C ASP A 158 -11.95 -1.33 1.46
N GLU A 159 -12.64 -1.51 2.59
CA GLU A 159 -12.83 -0.48 3.63
C GLU A 159 -12.09 -0.80 4.92
N MET A 160 -11.96 -2.10 5.25
CA MET A 160 -11.42 -2.59 6.53
C MET A 160 -10.00 -2.09 6.83
N LEU A 161 -9.15 -2.04 5.80
CA LEU A 161 -7.71 -1.86 5.98
C LEU A 161 -7.30 -0.44 6.41
N GLN A 162 -8.11 0.58 6.12
CA GLN A 162 -7.67 1.98 6.27
C GLN A 162 -7.33 2.36 7.72
N GLY A 163 -8.07 1.84 8.70
CA GLY A 163 -7.76 2.03 10.12
C GLY A 163 -6.48 1.30 10.54
N PHE A 164 -6.31 0.05 10.09
CA PHE A 164 -5.11 -0.74 10.35
C PHE A 164 -3.87 -0.12 9.70
N ALA A 165 -4.01 0.55 8.56
CA ALA A 165 -2.93 1.26 7.90
C ALA A 165 -2.33 2.37 8.79
N VAL A 166 -3.18 3.10 9.52
CA VAL A 166 -2.74 4.10 10.50
C VAL A 166 -1.96 3.42 11.63
N ALA A 167 -2.50 2.35 12.22
CA ALA A 167 -1.85 1.63 13.30
C ALA A 167 -0.48 1.04 12.89
N ILE A 168 -0.39 0.44 11.71
CA ILE A 168 0.85 -0.12 11.18
C ILE A 168 1.88 0.97 10.88
N LYS A 169 1.47 2.14 10.36
CA LYS A 169 2.38 3.30 10.24
C LYS A 169 2.88 3.81 11.59
N MET A 170 2.08 3.70 12.65
CA MET A 170 2.49 4.03 14.02
C MET A 170 3.43 2.96 14.63
N GLY A 171 3.63 1.82 13.95
CA GLY A 171 4.47 0.73 14.43
C GLY A 171 3.74 -0.22 15.38
N ALA A 172 2.44 -0.44 15.17
CA ALA A 172 1.64 -1.33 16.00
C ALA A 172 2.25 -2.74 16.11
N THR A 173 2.17 -3.33 17.30
CA THR A 173 2.59 -4.71 17.58
C THR A 173 1.40 -5.65 17.62
N LYS A 174 1.67 -6.96 17.46
CA LYS A 174 0.63 -8.00 17.62
C LYS A 174 -0.07 -7.92 18.97
N LYS A 175 0.69 -7.64 20.04
CA LYS A 175 0.13 -7.43 21.38
C LYS A 175 -0.90 -6.30 21.41
N GLN A 176 -0.64 -5.17 20.73
CA GLN A 176 -1.59 -4.06 20.70
C GLN A 176 -2.86 -4.39 19.90
N PHE A 177 -2.75 -5.22 18.86
CA PHE A 177 -3.94 -5.77 18.18
C PHE A 177 -4.72 -6.66 19.16
N ASP A 178 -4.06 -7.57 19.88
CA ASP A 178 -4.72 -8.51 20.81
C ASP A 178 -5.34 -7.84 22.04
N ASP A 179 -4.74 -6.74 22.52
CA ASP A 179 -5.29 -5.94 23.61
C ASP A 179 -6.51 -5.11 23.18
N THR A 180 -6.79 -5.01 21.87
CA THR A 180 -7.94 -4.26 21.33
C THR A 180 -9.19 -5.14 21.32
N VAL A 181 -10.25 -4.69 21.99
CA VAL A 181 -11.53 -5.42 22.03
C VAL A 181 -12.15 -5.52 20.64
N ALA A 182 -12.45 -6.75 20.23
CA ALA A 182 -13.13 -7.09 18.99
C ALA A 182 -14.53 -6.43 18.87
N ILE A 183 -14.86 -5.97 17.67
CA ILE A 183 -16.23 -5.61 17.29
C ILE A 183 -16.92 -6.87 16.74
N HIS A 184 -18.05 -7.26 17.31
CA HIS A 184 -18.75 -8.50 16.94
C HIS A 184 -20.22 -8.25 16.55
N PRO A 185 -20.73 -8.89 15.48
CA PRO A 185 -20.01 -9.73 14.52
C PRO A 185 -19.33 -8.91 13.40
N SER A 186 -18.06 -9.18 13.09
CA SER A 186 -17.35 -8.54 11.98
C SER A 186 -16.16 -9.36 11.49
N SER A 187 -15.93 -9.45 10.18
CA SER A 187 -14.70 -10.06 9.65
C SER A 187 -13.42 -9.37 10.12
N SER A 188 -13.47 -8.08 10.46
CA SER A 188 -12.32 -7.34 10.99
C SER A 188 -11.88 -7.83 12.37
N GLU A 189 -12.78 -8.45 13.13
CA GLU A 189 -12.52 -8.92 14.49
C GLU A 189 -11.48 -10.06 14.53
N GLU A 190 -11.40 -10.81 13.44
CA GLU A 190 -10.43 -11.88 13.27
C GLU A 190 -8.99 -11.34 13.29
N LEU A 191 -8.73 -10.12 12.78
CA LEU A 191 -7.38 -9.51 12.81
C LEU A 191 -6.88 -9.23 14.22
N VAL A 192 -7.78 -9.00 15.18
CA VAL A 192 -7.44 -8.70 16.58
C VAL A 192 -7.65 -9.89 17.51
N THR A 193 -7.97 -11.07 16.95
CA THR A 193 -8.18 -12.30 17.71
C THR A 193 -7.38 -13.51 17.19
N MET A 194 -6.56 -13.33 16.14
CA MET A 194 -5.69 -14.39 15.58
C MET A 194 -4.73 -14.97 16.61
N ARG A 195 -4.49 -16.27 16.52
CA ARG A 195 -3.54 -17.00 17.38
C ARG A 195 -2.46 -17.70 16.57
#